data_AF-A0A956A622-F1
#
_entry.id   AF-A0A956A622-F1
#
_cell.length_a   1.000
_cell.length_b   1.000
_cell.length_c   1.000
_cell.angle_alpha   90.00
_cell.angle_beta   90.00
_cell.angle_gamma   90.00
#
_symmetry.space_group_name_H-M   'P 1'
#
loop_
_entity.id
_entity.type
_entity.pdbx_description
1 polymer ?
#
loop_
_entity_poly.entity_id
_entity_poly.type
_entity_poly.pdbx_seq_one_letter_code
_entity_poly.pdbx_strand_id
1 'polypeptide(L)'
;AAVDETIEGMQAQIARLDATLQAATDAEADAVDRVAAVVLARWPVVNDPWHPDFLRTLEGERHELETFFRTSDLYHDYLAARDDADGAAQKRDELSLALAPYLRLQRARETIALATRLKAEGGAAWARYERLRTCERGSAP
;
A
#
# COMPACT_ATOMS: atom_id res chain seq x y z
N ALA A 1 11.68 -3.03 25.86
CA ALA A 1 12.48 -1.79 25.83
C ALA A 1 12.98 -1.56 24.41
N ALA A 2 14.22 -1.92 24.03
CA ALA A 2 14.75 -1.54 22.70
C ALA A 2 13.93 -2.04 21.48
N VAL A 3 13.44 -3.28 21.49
CA VAL A 3 12.59 -3.81 20.39
C VAL A 3 11.24 -3.09 20.33
N ASP A 4 10.64 -2.81 21.49
CA ASP A 4 9.33 -2.15 21.55
C ASP A 4 9.45 -0.68 21.09
N GLU A 5 10.53 -0.01 21.50
CA GLU A 5 10.85 1.36 21.05
C GLU A 5 11.13 1.42 19.54
N THR A 6 11.84 0.44 18.97
CA THR A 6 12.01 0.33 17.51
C THR A 6 10.66 0.13 16.80
N ILE A 7 9.79 -0.74 17.32
CA ILE A 7 8.47 -1.00 16.74
C ILE A 7 7.63 0.28 16.76
N GLU A 8 7.54 0.95 17.91
CA GLU A 8 6.79 2.20 18.07
C GLU A 8 7.31 3.29 17.12
N GLY A 9 8.63 3.45 17.02
CA GLY A 9 9.26 4.41 16.10
C GLY A 9 8.93 4.13 14.63
N MET A 10 9.04 2.86 14.21
CA MET A 10 8.71 2.46 12.84
C MET A 10 7.21 2.61 12.55
N GLN A 11 6.33 2.27 13.49
CA GLN A 11 4.88 2.46 13.35
C GLN A 11 4.50 3.94 13.26
N ALA A 12 5.13 4.81 14.05
CA ALA A 12 4.92 6.25 13.95
C ALA A 12 5.39 6.80 12.59
N GLN A 13 6.48 6.27 12.05
CA GLN A 13 6.96 6.65 10.71
C GLN A 13 6.06 6.11 9.59
N ILE A 14 5.54 4.88 9.70
CA ILE A 14 4.51 4.35 8.79
C ILE A 14 3.28 5.25 8.81
N ALA A 15 2.78 5.64 9.98
CA ALA A 15 1.61 6.53 10.07
C ALA A 15 1.83 7.90 9.39
N ARG A 16 3.05 8.45 9.45
CA ARG A 16 3.42 9.68 8.71
C ARG A 16 3.46 9.44 7.21
N LEU A 17 3.98 8.28 6.77
CA LEU A 17 4.00 7.90 5.36
C LEU A 17 2.59 7.63 4.84
N ASP A 18 1.69 7.03 5.63
CA ASP A 18 0.29 6.84 5.27
C ASP A 18 -0.41 8.20 5.06
N ALA A 19 -0.17 9.18 5.93
CA ALA A 19 -0.69 10.54 5.75
C ALA A 19 -0.11 11.23 4.50
N THR A 20 1.17 11.00 4.22
CA THR A 20 1.84 11.55 3.02
C THR A 20 1.31 10.90 1.75
N LEU A 21 1.13 9.58 1.76
CA LEU A 21 0.55 8.81 0.65
C LEU A 21 -0.88 9.26 0.39
N GLN A 22 -1.70 9.41 1.43
CA GLN A 22 -3.06 9.91 1.26
C GLN A 22 -3.08 11.28 0.58
N ALA A 23 -2.27 12.23 1.06
CA ALA A 23 -2.18 13.56 0.46
C ALA A 23 -1.68 13.52 -1.00
N ALA A 24 -0.71 12.64 -1.31
CA ALA A 24 -0.20 12.47 -2.67
C ALA A 24 -1.25 11.84 -3.61
N THR A 25 -1.99 10.84 -3.13
CA THR A 25 -3.09 10.22 -3.88
C THR A 25 -4.24 11.21 -4.13
N ASP A 26 -4.59 12.04 -3.14
CA ASP A 26 -5.59 13.10 -3.33
C ASP A 26 -5.12 14.12 -4.38
N ALA A 27 -3.84 14.51 -4.34
CA ALA A 27 -3.26 15.41 -5.33
C ALA A 27 -3.19 14.79 -6.74
N GLU A 28 -2.89 13.49 -6.85
CA GLU A 28 -2.93 12.75 -8.11
C GLU A 28 -4.36 12.71 -8.67
N ALA A 29 -5.36 12.42 -7.83
CA ALA A 29 -6.76 12.40 -8.21
C ALA A 29 -7.22 13.78 -8.73
N ASP A 30 -6.87 14.86 -8.04
CA ASP A 30 -7.16 16.22 -8.49
C ASP A 30 -6.45 16.53 -9.82
N ALA A 31 -5.23 16.03 -10.02
CA ALA A 31 -4.46 16.26 -11.25
C ALA A 31 -5.06 15.50 -12.44
N VAL A 32 -5.45 14.24 -12.26
CA VAL A 32 -6.09 13.46 -13.33
C VAL A 32 -7.44 14.05 -13.72
N ASP A 33 -8.22 14.57 -12.77
CA ASP A 33 -9.48 15.25 -13.03
C ASP A 33 -9.30 16.52 -13.88
N ARG A 34 -8.23 17.31 -13.62
CA ARG A 34 -7.90 18.48 -14.45
C ARG A 34 -7.54 18.09 -15.88
N VAL A 35 -6.72 17.04 -16.05
CA VAL A 35 -6.37 16.51 -17.38
C VAL A 35 -7.62 16.01 -18.10
N ALA A 36 -8.44 15.20 -17.43
CA ALA A 36 -9.67 14.65 -17.96
C ALA A 36 -10.66 15.74 -18.37
N ALA A 37 -10.82 16.80 -17.57
CA ALA A 37 -11.69 17.93 -17.90
C ALA A 37 -11.30 18.58 -19.23
N VAL A 38 -10.01 18.80 -19.47
CA VAL A 38 -9.53 19.41 -20.73
C VAL A 38 -9.69 18.45 -21.91
N VAL A 39 -9.31 17.17 -21.73
CA VAL A 39 -9.42 16.15 -22.78
C VAL A 39 -10.87 15.94 -23.18
N LEU A 40 -11.78 15.79 -22.21
CA LEU A 40 -13.19 15.49 -22.46
C LEU A 40 -13.99 16.72 -22.88
N ALA A 41 -13.54 17.94 -22.57
CA ALA A 41 -14.12 19.15 -23.16
C ALA A 41 -13.88 19.21 -24.67
N ARG A 42 -12.73 18.71 -25.15
CA ARG A 42 -12.33 18.74 -26.56
C ARG A 42 -12.76 17.49 -27.33
N TRP A 43 -12.63 16.32 -26.72
CA TRP A 43 -12.97 15.03 -27.30
C TRP A 43 -13.87 14.23 -26.36
N PRO A 44 -15.16 14.60 -26.21
CA PRO A 44 -16.04 14.02 -25.19
C PRO A 44 -16.18 12.49 -25.28
N VAL A 45 -16.09 11.93 -26.48
CA VAL A 45 -16.32 10.51 -26.73
C VAL A 45 -15.17 9.61 -26.31
N VAL A 46 -13.98 10.15 -25.97
CA VAL A 46 -12.79 9.31 -25.67
C VAL A 46 -12.83 8.67 -24.29
N ASN A 47 -13.83 8.97 -23.44
CA ASN A 47 -14.04 8.25 -22.18
C ASN A 47 -14.88 6.96 -22.34
N ASP A 48 -15.56 6.79 -23.48
CA ASP A 48 -16.51 5.70 -23.70
C ASP A 48 -16.05 4.86 -24.91
N PRO A 49 -15.34 3.73 -24.67
CA PRO A 49 -14.87 2.86 -25.75
C PRO A 49 -16.01 2.17 -26.52
N TRP A 50 -17.25 2.23 -26.04
CA TRP A 50 -18.42 1.68 -26.72
C TRP A 50 -19.18 2.74 -27.54
N HIS A 51 -18.79 4.02 -27.45
CA HIS A 51 -19.41 5.08 -28.25
C HIS A 51 -19.17 4.83 -29.75
N PRO A 52 -20.19 4.96 -30.62
CA PRO A 52 -20.05 4.70 -32.06
C PRO A 52 -18.93 5.49 -32.74
N ASP A 53 -18.64 6.69 -32.22
CA ASP A 53 -17.59 7.58 -32.75
C ASP A 53 -16.22 7.47 -32.06
N PHE A 54 -16.06 6.56 -31.08
CA PHE A 54 -14.83 6.44 -30.30
C PHE A 54 -13.61 6.20 -31.20
N LEU A 55 -13.64 5.12 -32.00
CA LEU A 55 -12.54 4.74 -32.89
C LEU A 55 -12.27 5.82 -33.95
N ARG A 56 -13.35 6.36 -34.53
CA ARG A 56 -13.27 7.44 -35.53
C ARG A 56 -12.58 8.68 -34.97
N THR A 57 -12.87 9.03 -33.72
CA THR A 57 -12.25 10.19 -33.04
C THR A 57 -10.80 9.91 -32.71
N LEU A 58 -10.46 8.72 -32.19
CA LEU A 58 -9.08 8.36 -31.90
C LEU A 58 -8.19 8.32 -33.15
N GLU A 59 -8.72 7.82 -34.27
CA GLU A 59 -7.97 7.79 -35.53
C GLU A 59 -7.80 9.18 -36.13
N GLY A 60 -8.87 10.00 -36.12
CA GLY A 60 -8.87 11.35 -36.71
C GLY A 60 -8.06 12.37 -35.91
N GLU A 61 -8.04 12.25 -34.58
CA GLU A 61 -7.43 13.23 -33.67
C GLU A 61 -6.16 12.69 -32.99
N ARG A 62 -5.62 11.56 -33.49
CA ARG A 62 -4.45 10.88 -32.91
C ARG A 62 -3.30 11.85 -32.66
N HIS A 63 -2.96 12.65 -33.67
CA HIS A 63 -1.79 13.52 -33.62
C HIS A 63 -1.94 14.62 -32.56
N GLU A 64 -3.14 15.17 -32.45
CA GLU A 64 -3.51 16.21 -31.51
C GLU A 64 -3.56 15.68 -30.08
N LEU A 65 -4.11 14.48 -29.88
CA LEU A 65 -4.10 13.77 -28.60
C LEU A 65 -2.67 13.47 -28.14
N GLU A 66 -1.85 12.88 -29.01
CA GLU A 66 -0.43 12.60 -28.72
C GLU A 66 0.35 13.89 -28.41
N THR A 67 0.09 14.96 -29.16
CA THR A 67 0.74 16.25 -28.94
C THR A 67 0.32 16.86 -27.61
N PHE A 68 -0.96 16.77 -27.25
CA PHE A 68 -1.45 17.20 -25.94
C PHE A 68 -0.70 16.48 -24.82
N PHE A 69 -0.69 15.15 -24.79
CA PHE A 69 -0.02 14.40 -23.71
C PHE A 69 1.50 14.61 -23.71
N ARG A 70 2.13 14.91 -24.85
CA ARG A 70 3.58 15.19 -24.88
C ARG A 70 3.94 16.57 -24.33
N THR A 71 3.07 17.57 -24.52
CA THR A 71 3.43 18.99 -24.32
C THR A 71 2.62 19.70 -23.23
N SER A 72 1.56 19.08 -22.73
CA SER A 72 0.67 19.65 -21.72
C SER A 72 1.34 19.68 -20.35
N ASP A 73 1.51 20.87 -19.80
CA ASP A 73 1.95 21.06 -18.41
C ASP A 73 1.01 20.34 -17.43
N LEU A 74 -0.30 20.33 -17.70
CA LEU A 74 -1.28 19.62 -16.85
C LEU A 74 -1.02 18.11 -16.80
N TYR A 75 -0.59 17.51 -17.91
CA TYR A 75 -0.27 16.09 -17.93
C TYR A 75 1.06 15.81 -17.24
N HIS A 76 2.05 16.70 -17.38
CA HIS A 76 3.30 16.60 -16.63
C HIS A 76 3.09 16.77 -15.12
N ASP A 77 2.19 17.67 -14.70
CA ASP A 77 1.78 17.82 -13.30
C ASP A 77 1.13 16.53 -12.77
N TYR A 78 0.28 15.88 -13.56
CA TYR A 78 -0.28 14.58 -13.22
C TYR A 78 0.81 13.50 -13.08
N LEU A 79 1.76 13.42 -14.01
CA LEU A 79 2.85 12.46 -13.92
C LEU A 79 3.71 12.68 -12.67
N ALA A 80 4.01 13.93 -12.33
CA ALA A 80 4.73 14.27 -11.11
C ALA A 80 3.95 13.86 -9.85
N ALA A 81 2.65 14.14 -9.80
CA ALA A 81 1.79 13.74 -8.67
C ALA A 81 1.70 12.22 -8.51
N ARG A 82 1.61 11.48 -9.62
CA ARG A 82 1.66 10.01 -9.62
C ARG A 82 2.99 9.49 -9.11
N ASP A 83 4.12 10.03 -9.60
CA ASP A 83 5.45 9.62 -9.16
C ASP A 83 5.67 9.91 -7.65
N ASP A 84 5.09 10.98 -7.12
CA ASP A 84 5.09 11.29 -5.69
C ASP A 84 4.27 10.26 -4.88
N ALA A 85 3.08 9.88 -5.36
CA ALA A 85 2.25 8.86 -4.73
C ALA A 85 2.95 7.49 -4.74
N ASP A 86 3.49 7.07 -5.88
CA ASP A 86 4.27 5.84 -6.03
C ASP A 86 5.49 5.83 -5.09
N GLY A 87 6.22 6.95 -5.04
CA GLY A 87 7.37 7.12 -4.15
C GLY A 87 7.01 7.04 -2.66
N ALA A 88 5.86 7.58 -2.27
CA ALA A 88 5.35 7.47 -0.90
C ALA A 88 4.93 6.04 -0.56
N ALA A 89 4.22 5.37 -1.47
CA ALA A 89 3.79 3.98 -1.33
C ALA A 89 4.98 3.03 -1.19
N GLN A 90 6.01 3.18 -2.06
CA GLN A 90 7.22 2.37 -2.00
C GLN A 90 7.92 2.50 -0.64
N LYS A 91 8.14 3.73 -0.15
CA LYS A 91 8.79 3.96 1.16
C LYS A 91 7.99 3.33 2.31
N ARG A 92 6.66 3.41 2.25
CA ARG A 92 5.76 2.81 3.24
C ARG A 92 5.88 1.29 3.24
N ASP A 93 5.97 0.68 2.07
CA ASP A 93 6.08 -0.78 1.91
C ASP A 93 7.45 -1.30 2.36
N GLU A 94 8.53 -0.63 1.98
CA GLU A 94 9.89 -0.93 2.46
C GLU A 94 9.97 -0.92 3.99
N LEU A 95 9.38 0.11 4.62
CA LEU A 95 9.37 0.21 6.07
C LEU A 95 8.49 -0.87 6.73
N SER A 96 7.35 -1.20 6.13
CA SER A 96 6.47 -2.28 6.59
C SER A 96 7.17 -3.64 6.52
N LEU A 97 7.94 -3.90 5.47
CA LEU A 97 8.77 -5.10 5.34
C LEU A 97 9.87 -5.14 6.41
N ALA A 98 10.52 -4.00 6.67
CA ALA A 98 11.53 -3.86 7.71
C ALA A 98 10.97 -4.04 9.13
N LEU A 99 9.72 -3.66 9.38
CA LEU A 99 9.03 -3.81 10.66
C LEU A 99 8.65 -5.28 10.97
N ALA A 100 8.30 -6.07 9.94
CA ALA A 100 7.84 -7.45 10.09
C ALA A 100 8.71 -8.35 11.01
N PRO A 101 10.06 -8.40 10.91
CA PRO A 101 10.88 -9.20 11.82
C PRO A 101 10.78 -8.77 13.28
N TYR A 102 10.64 -7.47 13.57
CA TYR A 102 10.51 -6.97 14.95
C TYR A 102 9.18 -7.39 15.58
N LEU A 103 8.08 -7.29 14.82
CA LEU A 103 6.77 -7.78 15.28
C LEU A 103 6.78 -9.29 15.55
N ARG A 104 7.47 -10.08 14.72
CA ARG A 104 7.65 -11.52 14.96
C ARG A 104 8.43 -11.78 16.25
N LEU A 105 9.50 -11.02 16.49
CA LEU A 105 10.31 -11.13 17.71
C LEU A 105 9.50 -10.76 18.96
N GLN A 106 8.75 -9.66 18.92
CA GLN A 106 7.87 -9.23 20.00
C GLN A 106 6.86 -10.33 20.34
N ARG A 107 6.13 -10.83 19.34
CA ARG A 107 5.15 -11.92 19.50
C ARG A 107 5.81 -13.19 20.07
N ALA A 108 7.01 -13.53 19.63
CA ALA A 108 7.75 -14.68 20.17
C ALA A 108 8.06 -14.50 21.66
N ARG A 109 8.52 -13.32 22.08
CA ARG A 109 8.80 -13.01 23.49
C ARG A 109 7.55 -13.06 24.36
N GLU A 110 6.46 -12.48 23.90
CA GLU A 110 5.15 -12.52 24.57
C GLU A 110 4.64 -13.95 24.71
N THR A 111 4.76 -14.75 23.65
CA THR A 111 4.36 -16.16 23.64
C THR A 111 5.17 -16.98 24.64
N ILE A 112 6.49 -16.78 24.70
CA ILE A 112 7.37 -17.46 25.67
C ILE A 112 6.96 -17.06 27.10
N ALA A 113 6.75 -15.77 27.36
CA ALA A 113 6.36 -15.29 28.69
C ALA A 113 5.00 -15.84 29.13
N LEU A 114 4.01 -15.89 28.22
CA LEU A 114 2.71 -16.49 28.50
C LEU A 114 2.82 -18.00 28.74
N ALA A 115 3.60 -18.72 27.94
CA ALA A 115 3.84 -20.15 28.11
C ALA A 115 4.51 -20.47 29.44
N THR A 116 5.48 -19.66 29.88
CA THR A 116 6.12 -19.84 31.20
C THR A 116 5.12 -19.66 32.34
N ARG A 117 4.24 -18.66 32.27
CA ARG A 117 3.16 -18.48 33.27
C ARG A 117 2.19 -19.65 33.28
N LEU A 118 1.73 -20.07 32.10
CA LEU A 118 0.83 -21.20 31.95
C LEU A 118 1.44 -22.50 32.48
N LYS A 119 2.75 -22.69 32.28
CA LYS A 119 3.50 -23.83 32.83
C LYS A 119 3.54 -23.82 34.35
N ALA A 120 3.73 -22.63 34.95
CA ALA A 120 3.77 -22.48 36.40
C ALA A 120 2.40 -22.76 37.05
N GLU A 121 1.30 -22.38 36.39
CA GLU A 121 -0.07 -22.71 36.82
C GLU A 121 -0.40 -24.20 36.61
N GLY A 122 0.08 -24.80 35.53
CA GLY A 122 -0.12 -26.21 35.19
C GLY A 122 -1.55 -26.55 34.80
N GLY A 123 -1.98 -27.79 35.11
CA GLY A 123 -3.35 -28.26 34.90
C GLY A 123 -3.76 -28.49 33.44
N ALA A 124 -5.07 -28.53 33.21
CA ALA A 124 -5.66 -28.89 31.91
C ALA A 124 -5.31 -27.91 30.78
N ALA A 125 -5.13 -26.64 31.12
CA ALA A 125 -4.76 -25.60 30.15
C ALA A 125 -3.32 -25.77 29.65
N TRP A 126 -2.37 -26.06 30.55
CA TRP A 126 -0.99 -26.41 30.18
C TRP A 126 -0.94 -27.68 29.32
N ALA A 127 -1.64 -28.75 29.71
CA ALA A 127 -1.69 -29.99 28.94
C ALA A 127 -2.27 -29.78 27.52
N ARG A 128 -3.28 -28.91 27.38
CA ARG A 128 -3.82 -28.52 26.08
C ARG A 128 -2.79 -27.76 25.24
N TYR A 129 -2.08 -26.82 25.83
CA TYR A 129 -1.03 -26.06 25.14
C TYR A 129 0.10 -26.97 24.65
N GLU A 130 0.56 -27.93 25.45
CA GLU A 130 1.58 -28.89 25.01
C GLU A 130 1.10 -29.75 23.83
N ARG A 131 -0.14 -30.23 23.86
CA ARG A 131 -0.72 -30.96 22.72
C ARG A 131 -0.72 -30.12 21.44
N LEU A 132 -1.12 -28.85 21.52
CA LEU A 132 -1.11 -27.93 20.38
C LEU A 132 0.32 -27.73 19.84
N ARG A 133 1.30 -27.49 20.70
CA ARG A 133 2.70 -27.35 20.29
C ARG A 133 3.25 -28.60 19.62
N THR A 134 2.86 -29.78 20.06
CA THR A 134 3.29 -31.05 19.43
C THR A 134 2.71 -31.18 18.03
N CYS A 135 1.46 -30.78 17.80
CA CYS A 135 0.88 -30.73 16.46
C CYS A 135 1.61 -29.72 15.55
N GLU A 136 1.95 -28.54 16.07
CA GLU A 136 2.60 -27.46 15.31
C GLU A 136 4.05 -27.75 14.92
N ARG A 137 4.80 -28.52 15.73
CA ARG A 137 6.18 -28.91 15.40
C ARG A 137 6.24 -30.01 14.34
N GLY A 138 5.08 -30.52 13.92
CA GLY A 138 4.97 -31.79 13.22
C GLY A 138 5.25 -32.93 14.18
N SER A 139 4.41 -33.96 14.14
CA SER A 139 4.87 -35.29 14.52
C SER A 139 6.04 -35.59 13.58
N ALA A 140 7.28 -35.41 14.04
CA ALA A 140 8.40 -36.04 13.34
C ALA A 140 8.06 -37.54 13.24
N PRO A 141 8.17 -38.17 12.07
CA PRO A 141 8.01 -39.61 11.96
C PRO A 141 8.98 -40.35 12.89
#